data_AF-A0A6I1Z4A1-F1
#
_entry.id   AF-A0A6I1Z4A1-F1
#
_cell.length_a   1.000
_cell.length_b   1.000
_cell.length_c   1.000
_cell.angle_alpha   90.00
_cell.angle_beta   90.00
_cell.angle_gamma   90.00
#
_symmetry.space_group_name_H-M   'P 1'
#
loop_
_entity.id
_entity.type
_entity.pdbx_description
1 polymer ?
#
loop_
_entity_poly.entity_id
_entity_poly.type
_entity_poly.pdbx_seq_one_letter_code
_entity_poly.pdbx_strand_id
1 'polypeptide(L)'
;MQPVRVLPQLAAPPKQLIEAKVFGPGLYAEPDRSTPAKAKIEGHLDFLFTYYKDQVGQRRWYGFWDYGDFMHTYDTVRHQWRYDVGGYAWDNSELSPDLWLWYAYLRSGRSDLFRFAEALTRHTGEVDVYHLGKWAGLGTRHGVQHFGDSAKQQRIANTTYRRFYYFLTADERVGDLMHANVDSDETFLVLDPQRKVRTDPYTPGRHALSIGFGTDWSGLVSAWLTEWERKGPKWETGKARVLSTMEGIAAQPNGFVQGSGLYDLDTGTFAVADQPVVSVSHLSAVFGLNELCAELIHLVDMPKFKEVYLDYCRYFNATKAEQAARYGTDLGTLLLFQGHSRLDAYAAVQTGDASLAQRAWTKFYASDGYTESAPWRTEKLTGPVTLVEGSEASWVSSNDTALYGLAAIENLALLGGRMP
;
A
#
# COMPACT_ATOMS: atom_id res chain seq x y z
N MET A 1 23.93 28.37 -7.08
CA MET A 1 22.66 27.84 -7.63
C MET A 1 22.47 26.33 -7.42
N GLN A 2 23.50 25.48 -7.49
CA GLN A 2 23.36 24.05 -7.15
C GLN A 2 22.88 23.73 -5.71
N PRO A 3 23.28 24.47 -4.64
CA PRO A 3 22.87 24.13 -3.27
C PRO A 3 21.36 24.25 -3.01
N VAL A 4 20.64 25.01 -3.85
CA VAL A 4 19.18 25.21 -3.72
C VAL A 4 18.40 24.12 -4.45
N ARG A 5 19.02 23.39 -5.40
CA ARG A 5 18.36 22.35 -6.20
C ARG A 5 18.49 20.95 -5.61
N VAL A 6 19.59 20.68 -4.89
CA VAL A 6 19.80 19.41 -4.19
C VAL A 6 20.35 19.74 -2.80
N LEU A 7 19.45 19.75 -1.82
CA LEU A 7 19.82 19.96 -0.42
C LEU A 7 20.56 18.72 0.10
N PRO A 8 21.72 18.86 0.75
CA PRO A 8 22.34 17.76 1.49
C PRO A 8 21.38 17.22 2.56
N GLN A 9 21.30 15.90 2.69
CA GLN A 9 20.52 15.23 3.73
C GLN A 9 21.45 14.28 4.49
N LEU A 10 21.44 14.37 5.82
CA LEU A 10 22.09 13.37 6.66
C LEU A 10 21.14 12.19 6.80
N ALA A 11 21.65 10.97 6.61
CA ALA A 11 20.85 9.76 6.69
C ALA A 11 21.59 8.69 7.50
N ALA A 12 20.85 7.93 8.29
CA ALA A 12 21.36 6.72 8.92
C ALA A 12 21.63 5.64 7.84
N PRO A 13 22.65 4.78 8.02
CA PRO A 13 22.89 3.68 7.10
C PRO A 13 21.74 2.66 7.15
N PRO A 14 21.44 1.96 6.04
CA PRO A 14 20.36 0.96 5.97
C PRO A 14 20.38 -0.06 7.11
N LYS A 15 21.54 -0.60 7.43
CA LYS A 15 21.73 -1.54 8.55
C LYS A 15 21.15 -1.02 9.87
N GLN A 16 21.37 0.26 10.20
CA GLN A 16 20.86 0.85 11.44
C GLN A 16 19.34 1.03 11.39
N LEU A 17 18.79 1.40 10.22
CA LEU A 17 17.34 1.53 10.02
C LEU A 17 16.63 0.17 10.14
N ILE A 18 17.27 -0.92 9.69
CA ILE A 18 16.76 -2.28 9.84
C ILE A 18 16.83 -2.74 11.29
N GLU A 19 17.95 -2.49 11.97
CA GLU A 19 18.14 -2.82 13.40
C GLU A 19 17.16 -2.09 14.31
N ALA A 20 16.66 -0.91 13.90
CA ALA A 20 15.65 -0.14 14.62
C ALA A 20 14.26 -0.80 14.64
N LYS A 21 13.99 -1.77 13.74
CA LYS A 21 12.73 -2.55 13.69
C LYS A 21 11.46 -1.68 13.56
N VAL A 22 11.56 -0.56 12.86
CA VAL A 22 10.44 0.33 12.55
C VAL A 22 9.74 -0.12 11.25
N PHE A 23 8.51 0.32 11.01
CA PHE A 23 7.77 0.06 9.77
C PHE A 23 7.70 -1.42 9.37
N GLY A 24 7.26 -2.28 10.30
CA GLY A 24 7.13 -3.71 10.05
C GLY A 24 8.46 -4.46 10.15
N PRO A 25 8.88 -4.88 11.37
CA PRO A 25 10.10 -5.63 11.56
C PRO A 25 10.16 -6.90 10.70
N GLY A 26 11.23 -7.05 9.94
CA GLY A 26 11.47 -8.21 9.07
C GLY A 26 10.81 -8.13 7.69
N LEU A 27 10.02 -7.09 7.40
CA LEU A 27 9.46 -6.88 6.05
C LEU A 27 10.48 -6.32 5.04
N TYR A 28 11.64 -5.86 5.51
CA TYR A 28 12.72 -5.40 4.66
C TYR A 28 14.09 -5.78 5.25
N ALA A 29 15.05 -6.00 4.36
CA ALA A 29 16.46 -6.25 4.65
C ALA A 29 17.31 -5.56 3.58
N GLU A 30 18.63 -5.40 3.82
CA GLU A 30 19.57 -4.85 2.82
C GLU A 30 19.52 -5.68 1.52
N PRO A 31 19.72 -5.07 0.35
CA PRO A 31 19.74 -5.78 -0.92
C PRO A 31 20.74 -6.95 -0.88
N ASP A 32 20.29 -8.13 -1.28
CA ASP A 32 21.12 -9.33 -1.27
C ASP A 32 21.24 -9.88 -2.69
N ARG A 33 22.44 -9.86 -3.26
CA ARG A 33 22.75 -10.41 -4.59
C ARG A 33 23.60 -11.69 -4.52
N SER A 34 23.66 -12.35 -3.36
CA SER A 34 24.54 -13.50 -3.08
C SER A 34 24.24 -14.76 -3.89
N THR A 35 23.02 -14.90 -4.42
CA THR A 35 22.64 -16.01 -5.32
C THR A 35 22.10 -15.48 -6.64
N PRO A 36 22.15 -16.24 -7.74
CA PRO A 36 21.59 -15.81 -9.02
C PRO A 36 20.10 -15.43 -8.95
N ALA A 37 19.31 -16.16 -8.18
CA ALA A 37 17.88 -15.89 -8.01
C ALA A 37 17.63 -14.56 -7.30
N LYS A 38 18.34 -14.29 -6.20
CA LYS A 38 18.24 -13.01 -5.49
C LYS A 38 18.76 -11.86 -6.34
N ALA A 39 19.91 -12.04 -6.99
CA ALA A 39 20.49 -11.04 -7.88
C ALA A 39 19.56 -10.68 -9.05
N LYS A 40 18.77 -11.63 -9.55
CA LYS A 40 17.78 -11.39 -10.60
C LYS A 40 16.62 -10.52 -10.11
N ILE A 41 16.01 -10.85 -8.97
CA ILE A 41 14.94 -10.02 -8.37
C ILE A 41 15.45 -8.60 -8.09
N GLU A 42 16.64 -8.46 -7.51
CA GLU A 42 17.23 -7.13 -7.26
C GLU A 42 17.52 -6.40 -8.58
N GLY A 43 17.86 -7.11 -9.66
CA GLY A 43 18.00 -6.54 -11.00
C GLY A 43 16.67 -6.03 -11.56
N HIS A 44 15.58 -6.74 -11.34
CA HIS A 44 14.24 -6.32 -11.71
C HIS A 44 13.78 -5.07 -10.94
N LEU A 45 14.04 -5.01 -9.63
CA LEU A 45 13.77 -3.83 -8.81
C LEU A 45 14.52 -2.59 -9.33
N ASP A 46 15.80 -2.74 -9.66
CA ASP A 46 16.61 -1.67 -10.25
C ASP A 46 16.10 -1.23 -11.63
N PHE A 47 15.69 -2.19 -12.47
CA PHE A 47 15.10 -1.91 -13.78
C PHE A 47 13.81 -1.09 -13.65
N LEU A 48 12.88 -1.54 -12.81
CA LEU A 48 11.58 -0.89 -12.62
C LEU A 48 11.76 0.53 -12.09
N PHE A 49 12.57 0.72 -11.04
CA PHE A 49 12.82 2.07 -10.52
C PHE A 49 13.47 2.99 -11.58
N THR A 50 14.47 2.49 -12.30
CA THR A 50 15.15 3.27 -13.35
C THR A 50 14.16 3.66 -14.45
N TYR A 51 13.27 2.76 -14.86
CA TYR A 51 12.24 3.07 -15.85
C TYR A 51 11.34 4.22 -15.41
N TYR A 52 10.80 4.20 -14.19
CA TYR A 52 9.96 5.29 -13.68
C TYR A 52 10.72 6.62 -13.55
N LYS A 53 11.96 6.57 -13.04
CA LYS A 53 12.83 7.74 -12.94
C LYS A 53 13.06 8.39 -14.31
N ASP A 54 13.32 7.58 -15.34
CA ASP A 54 13.56 8.06 -16.70
C ASP A 54 12.27 8.55 -17.37
N GLN A 55 11.12 7.93 -17.08
CA GLN A 55 9.81 8.34 -17.61
C GLN A 55 9.42 9.76 -17.16
N VAL A 56 9.78 10.21 -15.95
CA VAL A 56 9.52 11.59 -15.50
C VAL A 56 10.08 12.60 -16.51
N GLY A 57 11.35 12.43 -16.87
CA GLY A 57 12.01 13.26 -17.87
C GLY A 57 11.39 13.10 -19.25
N GLN A 58 11.26 11.87 -19.73
CA GLN A 58 10.77 11.57 -21.09
C GLN A 58 9.35 12.06 -21.33
N ARG A 59 8.45 11.86 -20.36
CA ARG A 59 7.01 12.18 -20.46
C ARG A 59 6.66 13.56 -19.94
N ARG A 60 7.66 14.29 -19.43
CA ARG A 60 7.50 15.64 -18.88
C ARG A 60 6.43 15.67 -17.79
N TRP A 61 6.50 14.72 -16.85
CA TRP A 61 5.69 14.73 -15.63
C TRP A 61 6.22 15.81 -14.69
N TYR A 62 6.07 17.05 -15.13
CA TYR A 62 6.45 18.28 -14.49
C TYR A 62 5.24 19.20 -14.56
N GLY A 63 5.06 20.02 -13.54
CA GLY A 63 3.96 20.95 -13.48
C GLY A 63 3.86 21.50 -12.08
N PHE A 64 3.12 22.59 -11.92
CA PHE A 64 2.90 23.17 -10.61
C PHE A 64 2.13 22.21 -9.69
N TRP A 65 1.18 21.47 -10.26
CA TRP A 65 0.36 20.49 -9.54
C TRP A 65 0.72 19.04 -9.83
N ASP A 66 1.52 18.77 -10.87
CA ASP A 66 1.72 17.42 -11.39
C ASP A 66 3.07 16.79 -10.96
N TYR A 67 4.07 17.63 -10.63
CA TYR A 67 5.41 17.11 -10.36
C TYR A 67 5.46 16.34 -9.04
N GLY A 68 5.80 15.06 -9.16
CA GLY A 68 5.95 14.12 -8.05
C GLY A 68 5.17 12.83 -8.30
N ASP A 69 4.06 12.92 -9.03
CA ASP A 69 3.29 11.75 -9.46
C ASP A 69 3.79 11.18 -10.79
N PHE A 70 3.26 10.00 -11.13
CA PHE A 70 3.42 9.32 -12.40
C PHE A 70 2.08 8.72 -12.85
N MET A 71 2.02 8.18 -14.06
CA MET A 71 0.77 7.64 -14.61
C MET A 71 0.59 6.15 -14.31
N HIS A 72 -0.65 5.67 -14.43
CA HIS A 72 -1.12 4.36 -13.96
C HIS A 72 -0.99 3.25 -15.01
N THR A 73 -1.39 3.50 -16.27
CA THR A 73 -1.33 2.46 -17.33
C THR A 73 -0.90 2.99 -18.69
N TYR A 74 -0.18 2.15 -19.42
CA TYR A 74 0.36 2.45 -20.74
C TYR A 74 -0.63 2.18 -21.90
N ASP A 75 -0.50 2.97 -22.96
CA ASP A 75 -1.17 2.78 -24.25
C ASP A 75 -0.15 2.25 -25.26
N THR A 76 -0.25 0.96 -25.56
CA THR A 76 0.68 0.27 -26.45
C THR A 76 0.53 0.64 -27.92
N VAL A 77 -0.56 1.31 -28.30
CA VAL A 77 -0.81 1.74 -29.68
C VAL A 77 -0.28 3.16 -29.89
N ARG A 78 -0.46 4.04 -28.89
CA ARG A 78 -0.02 5.44 -28.95
C ARG A 78 1.39 5.67 -28.41
N HIS A 79 2.05 4.64 -27.87
CA HIS A 79 3.40 4.72 -27.27
C HIS A 79 3.52 5.83 -26.21
N GLN A 80 2.50 5.92 -25.36
CA GLN A 80 2.39 6.89 -24.28
C GLN A 80 1.59 6.31 -23.11
N TRP A 81 1.71 6.92 -21.94
CA TRP A 81 0.78 6.65 -20.84
C TRP A 81 -0.61 7.19 -21.18
N ARG A 82 -1.65 6.57 -20.64
CA ARG A 82 -3.06 6.89 -20.92
C ARG A 82 -3.53 8.16 -20.19
N TYR A 83 -2.84 9.28 -20.46
CA TYR A 83 -3.05 10.57 -19.80
C TYR A 83 -4.47 11.12 -19.97
N ASP A 84 -5.22 10.64 -20.97
CA ASP A 84 -6.54 11.12 -21.37
C ASP A 84 -7.68 10.11 -21.15
N VAL A 85 -7.41 8.96 -20.52
CA VAL A 85 -8.41 7.88 -20.40
C VAL A 85 -8.74 7.57 -18.94
N GLY A 86 -9.68 8.32 -18.37
CA GLY A 86 -10.29 8.02 -17.06
C GLY A 86 -9.27 7.70 -15.97
N GLY A 87 -9.44 6.56 -15.30
CA GLY A 87 -8.53 6.06 -14.26
C GLY A 87 -7.23 5.42 -14.76
N TYR A 88 -6.76 5.71 -15.97
CA TYR A 88 -5.46 5.20 -16.43
C TYR A 88 -4.37 6.26 -16.49
N ALA A 89 -4.71 7.51 -16.16
CA ALA A 89 -3.82 8.67 -16.16
C ALA A 89 -3.03 8.76 -14.84
N TRP A 90 -3.11 9.84 -14.08
CA TRP A 90 -2.35 10.00 -12.82
C TRP A 90 -2.67 8.91 -11.80
N ASP A 91 -1.63 8.37 -11.17
CA ASP A 91 -1.67 7.14 -10.38
C ASP A 91 -2.16 7.35 -8.95
N ASN A 92 -1.95 8.54 -8.37
CA ASN A 92 -2.47 8.93 -7.07
C ASN A 92 -2.31 7.84 -5.98
N SER A 93 -1.13 7.22 -5.87
CA SER A 93 -0.84 6.16 -4.87
C SER A 93 -1.69 4.88 -4.99
N GLU A 94 -2.27 4.56 -6.15
CA GLU A 94 -3.03 3.31 -6.31
C GLU A 94 -2.11 2.09 -6.16
N LEU A 95 -2.47 1.17 -5.26
CA LEU A 95 -1.68 -0.03 -4.91
C LEU A 95 -0.31 0.24 -4.28
N SER A 96 -0.16 1.38 -3.60
CA SER A 96 0.97 1.69 -2.69
C SER A 96 2.37 1.79 -3.32
N PRO A 97 2.59 2.47 -4.46
CA PRO A 97 3.95 2.73 -4.94
C PRO A 97 4.78 3.54 -3.93
N ASP A 98 4.14 4.37 -3.10
CA ASP A 98 4.78 5.07 -1.98
C ASP A 98 5.51 4.09 -1.04
N LEU A 99 4.86 2.98 -0.67
CA LEU A 99 5.48 1.96 0.19
C LEU A 99 6.64 1.27 -0.52
N TRP A 100 6.46 0.90 -1.79
CA TRP A 100 7.52 0.28 -2.58
C TRP A 100 8.78 1.15 -2.59
N LEU A 101 8.63 2.44 -2.92
CA LEU A 101 9.73 3.39 -3.03
C LEU A 101 10.39 3.68 -1.68
N TRP A 102 9.60 3.82 -0.62
CA TRP A 102 10.14 4.04 0.73
C TRP A 102 10.89 2.81 1.25
N TYR A 103 10.37 1.59 1.09
CA TYR A 103 11.15 0.40 1.44
C TYR A 103 12.39 0.21 0.56
N ALA A 104 12.31 0.56 -0.72
CA ALA A 104 13.48 0.58 -1.61
C ALA A 104 14.56 1.54 -1.12
N TYR A 105 14.18 2.73 -0.63
CA TYR A 105 15.11 3.64 0.03
C TYR A 105 15.68 3.04 1.33
N LEU A 106 14.82 2.59 2.26
CA LEU A 106 15.25 2.09 3.57
C LEU A 106 16.28 0.97 3.47
N ARG A 107 16.14 0.06 2.49
CA ARG A 107 17.12 -1.02 2.32
C ARG A 107 18.43 -0.59 1.68
N SER A 108 18.41 0.41 0.81
CA SER A 108 19.54 0.70 -0.08
C SER A 108 20.31 1.96 0.30
N GLY A 109 19.67 2.90 1.00
CA GLY A 109 20.23 4.22 1.31
C GLY A 109 20.46 5.10 0.07
N ARG A 110 19.94 4.70 -1.09
CA ARG A 110 20.17 5.39 -2.37
C ARG A 110 19.51 6.76 -2.41
N SER A 111 20.29 7.78 -2.77
CA SER A 111 19.82 9.16 -2.82
C SER A 111 18.81 9.42 -3.95
N ASP A 112 18.90 8.72 -5.08
CA ASP A 112 17.96 8.85 -6.18
C ASP A 112 16.58 8.29 -5.83
N LEU A 113 16.53 7.16 -5.11
CA LEU A 113 15.30 6.62 -4.52
C LEU A 113 14.69 7.58 -3.49
N PHE A 114 15.50 8.15 -2.59
CA PHE A 114 15.01 9.13 -1.62
C PHE A 114 14.34 10.32 -2.31
N ARG A 115 15.00 10.92 -3.30
CA ARG A 115 14.49 12.12 -3.98
C ARG A 115 13.22 11.82 -4.79
N PHE A 116 13.13 10.63 -5.38
CA PHE A 116 11.93 10.20 -6.09
C PHE A 116 10.76 9.98 -5.12
N ALA A 117 10.99 9.26 -4.01
CA ALA A 117 9.99 9.02 -2.97
C ALA A 117 9.56 10.32 -2.25
N GLU A 118 10.49 11.25 -2.03
CA GLU A 118 10.23 12.59 -1.50
C GLU A 118 9.30 13.39 -2.43
N ALA A 119 9.59 13.43 -3.73
CA ALA A 119 8.74 14.11 -4.69
C ALA A 119 7.34 13.50 -4.74
N LEU A 120 7.23 12.16 -4.75
CA LEU A 120 5.95 11.47 -4.68
C LEU A 120 5.19 11.82 -3.41
N THR A 121 5.84 11.77 -2.25
CA THR A 121 5.22 12.09 -0.95
C THR A 121 4.70 13.52 -0.91
N ARG A 122 5.47 14.48 -1.46
CA ARG A 122 5.07 15.89 -1.54
C ARG A 122 3.92 16.13 -2.51
N HIS A 123 3.75 15.29 -3.52
CA HIS A 123 2.61 15.35 -4.41
C HIS A 123 1.38 14.69 -3.79
N THR A 124 1.48 13.38 -3.50
CA THR A 124 0.34 12.53 -3.16
C THR A 124 -0.25 12.86 -1.80
N GLY A 125 0.57 13.39 -0.87
CA GLY A 125 0.11 13.90 0.42
C GLY A 125 -0.56 15.27 0.35
N GLU A 126 -0.37 16.03 -0.73
CA GLU A 126 -0.83 17.42 -0.85
C GLU A 126 -1.95 17.55 -1.88
N VAL A 127 -1.67 17.22 -3.14
CA VAL A 127 -2.55 17.46 -4.30
C VAL A 127 -3.69 16.44 -4.38
N ASP A 128 -3.41 15.19 -4.03
CA ASP A 128 -4.36 14.08 -4.18
C ASP A 128 -5.30 13.94 -2.96
N VAL A 129 -5.11 14.76 -1.92
CA VAL A 129 -5.83 14.71 -0.64
C VAL A 129 -6.56 16.02 -0.36
N TYR A 130 -7.78 15.92 0.16
CA TYR A 130 -8.51 17.10 0.65
C TYR A 130 -8.07 17.43 2.08
N HIS A 131 -7.65 18.69 2.29
CA HIS A 131 -7.23 19.19 3.61
C HIS A 131 -8.31 20.01 4.31
N LEU A 132 -9.39 20.35 3.61
CA LEU A 132 -10.49 21.20 4.08
C LEU A 132 -11.84 20.74 3.50
N GLY A 133 -12.92 21.20 4.13
CA GLY A 133 -14.28 20.92 3.69
C GLY A 133 -14.77 19.53 4.08
N LYS A 134 -15.95 19.15 3.58
CA LYS A 134 -16.65 17.91 3.99
C LYS A 134 -15.91 16.59 3.71
N TRP A 135 -14.89 16.62 2.85
CA TRP A 135 -14.11 15.43 2.50
C TRP A 135 -12.67 15.52 3.02
N ALA A 136 -12.39 16.46 3.95
CA ALA A 136 -11.08 16.57 4.57
C ALA A 136 -10.63 15.23 5.16
N GLY A 137 -9.41 14.80 4.84
CA GLY A 137 -8.88 13.50 5.23
C GLY A 137 -9.19 12.36 4.24
N LEU A 138 -9.87 12.62 3.12
CA LEU A 138 -10.00 11.67 2.00
C LEU A 138 -9.10 12.08 0.84
N GLY A 139 -8.57 11.09 0.13
CA GLY A 139 -7.86 11.29 -1.13
C GLY A 139 -8.67 10.81 -2.32
N THR A 140 -8.28 11.24 -3.52
CA THR A 140 -8.99 10.92 -4.76
C THR A 140 -8.32 9.78 -5.50
N ARG A 141 -9.09 8.76 -5.88
CA ARG A 141 -8.65 7.68 -6.77
C ARG A 141 -8.04 8.22 -8.07
N HIS A 142 -7.01 7.53 -8.57
CA HIS A 142 -6.35 7.75 -9.86
C HIS A 142 -7.26 8.14 -11.03
N GLY A 143 -6.82 9.11 -11.85
CA GLY A 143 -7.65 9.78 -12.84
C GLY A 143 -6.92 10.77 -13.76
N VAL A 144 -7.59 11.26 -14.80
CA VAL A 144 -7.05 12.29 -15.72
C VAL A 144 -6.67 13.57 -14.97
N GLN A 145 -7.43 13.91 -13.94
CA GLN A 145 -7.10 14.96 -12.99
C GLN A 145 -6.88 14.31 -11.63
N HIS A 146 -5.91 14.82 -10.87
CA HIS A 146 -5.61 14.40 -9.49
C HIS A 146 -6.85 14.40 -8.56
N PHE A 147 -7.89 15.17 -8.89
CA PHE A 147 -9.13 15.30 -8.12
C PHE A 147 -10.40 14.94 -8.90
N GLY A 148 -10.26 14.33 -10.08
CA GLY A 148 -11.38 14.11 -11.02
C GLY A 148 -12.28 12.91 -10.70
N ASP A 149 -11.75 11.83 -10.11
CA ASP A 149 -12.54 10.62 -9.83
C ASP A 149 -13.52 10.83 -8.66
N SER A 150 -14.64 10.11 -8.66
CA SER A 150 -15.69 10.23 -7.63
C SER A 150 -15.45 9.36 -6.38
N ALA A 151 -14.50 8.43 -6.43
CA ALA A 151 -14.07 7.63 -5.29
C ALA A 151 -13.10 8.44 -4.42
N LYS A 152 -13.66 9.07 -3.39
CA LYS A 152 -12.89 9.74 -2.33
C LYS A 152 -12.75 8.75 -1.17
N GLN A 153 -11.54 8.35 -0.84
CA GLN A 153 -11.28 7.19 0.03
C GLN A 153 -10.06 7.40 0.93
N GLN A 154 -10.06 6.71 2.08
CA GLN A 154 -8.96 6.71 3.04
C GLN A 154 -7.68 6.09 2.46
N ARG A 155 -7.83 5.12 1.56
CA ARG A 155 -6.69 4.38 0.97
C ARG A 155 -5.67 5.25 0.21
N ILE A 156 -6.07 6.44 -0.22
CA ILE A 156 -5.23 7.41 -0.92
C ILE A 156 -4.60 8.40 0.09
N ALA A 157 -5.40 8.90 1.03
CA ALA A 157 -4.95 9.77 2.13
C ALA A 157 -4.22 9.02 3.25
N ASN A 158 -3.90 7.75 3.02
CA ASN A 158 -3.30 6.85 4.01
C ASN A 158 -1.99 7.45 4.55
N THR A 159 -1.93 7.67 5.87
CA THR A 159 -0.74 8.28 6.49
C THR A 159 0.47 7.36 6.45
N THR A 160 0.30 6.05 6.25
CA THR A 160 1.43 5.09 6.13
C THR A 160 2.42 5.54 5.06
N TYR A 161 1.94 6.11 3.96
CA TYR A 161 2.77 6.57 2.84
C TYR A 161 3.67 7.76 3.20
N ARG A 162 3.31 8.52 4.24
CA ARG A 162 3.99 9.76 4.65
C ARG A 162 4.88 9.56 5.88
N ARG A 163 4.62 8.53 6.69
CA ARG A 163 5.35 8.21 7.92
C ARG A 163 6.86 8.07 7.67
N PHE A 164 7.25 7.39 6.60
CA PHE A 164 8.67 7.21 6.24
C PHE A 164 9.38 8.55 6.09
N TYR A 165 8.87 9.43 5.23
CA TYR A 165 9.44 10.76 5.04
C TYR A 165 9.49 11.56 6.34
N TYR A 166 8.37 11.58 7.08
CA TYR A 166 8.29 12.31 8.34
C TYR A 166 9.34 11.84 9.36
N PHE A 167 9.42 10.55 9.66
CA PHE A 167 10.36 10.07 10.68
C PHE A 167 11.82 10.15 10.24
N LEU A 168 12.10 10.19 8.94
CA LEU A 168 13.44 10.40 8.41
C LEU A 168 13.88 11.88 8.42
N THR A 169 12.93 12.82 8.32
CA THR A 169 13.23 14.25 8.07
C THR A 169 12.73 15.20 9.15
N ALA A 170 11.83 14.74 10.02
CA ALA A 170 11.05 15.55 10.96
C ALA A 170 10.27 16.71 10.31
N ASP A 171 9.91 16.60 9.02
CA ASP A 171 9.23 17.67 8.29
C ASP A 171 7.88 18.05 8.94
N GLU A 172 7.79 19.29 9.42
CA GLU A 172 6.61 19.78 10.13
C GLU A 172 5.37 19.84 9.24
N ARG A 173 5.51 20.14 7.95
CA ARG A 173 4.38 20.17 7.02
C ARG A 173 3.73 18.80 6.88
N VAL A 174 4.52 17.75 6.64
CA VAL A 174 4.00 16.38 6.61
C VAL A 174 3.47 15.96 8.00
N GLY A 175 4.08 16.46 9.07
CA GLY A 175 3.55 16.33 10.42
C GLY A 175 2.13 16.89 10.58
N ASP A 176 1.85 18.08 10.03
CA ASP A 176 0.51 18.70 10.04
C ASP A 176 -0.48 17.89 9.20
N LEU A 177 -0.07 17.42 8.03
CA LEU A 177 -0.91 16.59 7.16
C LEU A 177 -1.36 15.31 7.87
N MET A 178 -0.43 14.58 8.49
CA MET A 178 -0.77 13.35 9.22
C MET A 178 -1.64 13.62 10.44
N HIS A 179 -1.45 14.76 11.13
CA HIS A 179 -2.30 15.15 12.26
C HIS A 179 -3.73 15.47 11.80
N ALA A 180 -3.89 16.14 10.65
CA ALA A 180 -5.20 16.46 10.08
C ALA A 180 -6.03 15.21 9.73
N ASN A 181 -5.39 14.07 9.46
CA ASN A 181 -6.05 12.81 9.16
C ASN A 181 -6.57 12.04 10.39
N VAL A 182 -6.26 12.46 11.63
CA VAL A 182 -6.67 11.71 12.84
C VAL A 182 -8.19 11.58 12.98
N ASP A 183 -8.94 12.59 12.54
CA ASP A 183 -10.41 12.62 12.59
C ASP A 183 -11.04 12.21 11.23
N SER A 184 -10.29 11.59 10.33
CA SER A 184 -10.81 11.28 8.99
C SER A 184 -11.93 10.23 9.02
N ASP A 185 -12.16 9.55 10.15
CA ASP A 185 -13.31 8.67 10.36
C ASP A 185 -14.65 9.42 10.35
N GLU A 186 -14.67 10.73 10.66
CA GLU A 186 -15.89 11.55 10.53
C GLU A 186 -16.42 11.61 9.08
N THR A 187 -15.56 11.39 8.09
CA THR A 187 -15.95 11.45 6.67
C THR A 187 -16.98 10.39 6.28
N PHE A 188 -17.07 9.29 7.03
CA PHE A 188 -18.07 8.24 6.84
C PHE A 188 -19.49 8.70 7.18
N LEU A 189 -19.66 9.80 7.94
CA LEU A 189 -20.98 10.43 8.16
C LEU A 189 -21.54 11.06 6.88
N VAL A 190 -20.66 11.51 5.98
CA VAL A 190 -21.04 12.33 4.82
C VAL A 190 -20.80 11.65 3.48
N LEU A 191 -19.96 10.60 3.45
CA LEU A 191 -19.67 9.86 2.25
C LEU A 191 -19.44 8.38 2.55
N ASP A 192 -20.34 7.55 2.04
CA ASP A 192 -20.14 6.10 1.97
C ASP A 192 -19.29 5.76 0.72
N PRO A 193 -18.10 5.15 0.88
CA PRO A 193 -17.25 4.76 -0.26
C PRO A 193 -17.88 3.65 -1.11
N GLN A 194 -18.82 2.87 -0.57
CA GLN A 194 -19.49 1.75 -1.23
C GLN A 194 -20.85 2.12 -1.85
N ARG A 195 -21.31 3.38 -1.73
CA ARG A 195 -22.66 3.84 -2.10
C ARG A 195 -23.18 3.49 -3.51
N LYS A 196 -22.29 3.14 -4.44
CA LYS A 196 -22.63 2.78 -5.84
C LYS A 196 -22.64 1.27 -6.10
N VAL A 197 -22.09 0.46 -5.18
CA VAL A 197 -21.84 -0.97 -5.38
C VAL A 197 -22.43 -1.84 -4.27
N ARG A 198 -22.71 -1.26 -3.11
CA ARG A 198 -23.40 -1.95 -2.02
C ARG A 198 -24.84 -2.28 -2.39
N THR A 199 -25.31 -3.44 -1.95
CA THR A 199 -26.62 -4.00 -2.29
C THR A 199 -27.58 -4.04 -1.10
N ASP A 200 -27.06 -3.89 0.11
CA ASP A 200 -27.82 -3.85 1.36
C ASP A 200 -28.41 -2.45 1.62
N PRO A 201 -29.47 -2.30 2.44
CA PRO A 201 -29.95 -0.98 2.86
C PRO A 201 -29.04 -0.40 3.96
N TYR A 202 -28.54 0.82 3.79
CA TYR A 202 -27.75 1.53 4.82
C TYR A 202 -27.92 3.01 4.66
N THR A 203 -27.83 3.67 5.81
CA THR A 203 -27.72 5.11 5.94
C THR A 203 -26.66 5.34 7.00
N PRO A 204 -25.64 6.17 6.73
CA PRO A 204 -24.63 6.48 7.73
C PRO A 204 -25.26 6.95 9.04
N GLY A 205 -24.90 6.30 10.14
CA GLY A 205 -25.30 6.67 11.48
C GLY A 205 -24.07 6.76 12.37
N ARG A 206 -24.00 7.78 13.24
CA ARG A 206 -22.84 8.06 14.11
C ARG A 206 -22.37 6.85 14.93
N HIS A 207 -23.29 5.99 15.33
CA HIS A 207 -23.05 4.78 16.15
C HIS A 207 -22.99 3.48 15.32
N ALA A 208 -23.01 3.57 13.99
CA ALA A 208 -23.07 2.42 13.10
C ALA A 208 -22.53 2.75 11.69
N LEU A 209 -21.31 3.27 11.60
CA LEU A 209 -20.64 3.57 10.34
C LEU A 209 -20.03 2.30 9.73
N SER A 210 -20.38 1.97 8.49
CA SER A 210 -19.78 0.84 7.77
C SER A 210 -18.35 1.18 7.35
N ILE A 211 -17.38 0.48 7.93
CA ILE A 211 -15.94 0.63 7.61
C ILE A 211 -15.40 -0.71 7.13
N GLY A 212 -14.78 -0.73 5.94
CA GLY A 212 -14.10 -1.90 5.43
C GLY A 212 -12.79 -2.19 6.18
N PHE A 213 -12.54 -3.44 6.54
CA PHE A 213 -11.34 -3.85 7.31
C PHE A 213 -10.04 -3.87 6.47
N GLY A 214 -10.15 -3.59 5.17
CA GLY A 214 -9.02 -3.40 4.27
C GLY A 214 -8.71 -1.94 4.03
N THR A 215 -9.17 -1.43 2.88
CA THR A 215 -8.82 -0.10 2.34
C THR A 215 -9.18 1.08 3.25
N ASP A 216 -10.24 0.95 4.03
CA ASP A 216 -10.73 2.03 4.89
C ASP A 216 -10.01 2.00 6.24
N TRP A 217 -10.10 0.87 6.95
CA TRP A 217 -9.46 0.70 8.25
C TRP A 217 -7.94 0.88 8.19
N SER A 218 -7.26 0.42 7.12
CA SER A 218 -5.80 0.62 7.00
C SER A 218 -5.42 2.10 6.99
N GLY A 219 -6.19 2.97 6.31
CA GLY A 219 -5.96 4.41 6.33
C GLY A 219 -6.23 5.04 7.69
N LEU A 220 -7.34 4.64 8.34
CA LEU A 220 -7.73 5.16 9.65
C LEU A 220 -6.76 4.75 10.77
N VAL A 221 -6.45 3.45 10.87
CA VAL A 221 -5.57 2.93 11.91
C VAL A 221 -4.16 3.48 11.77
N SER A 222 -3.71 3.76 10.54
CA SER A 222 -2.41 4.40 10.31
C SER A 222 -2.36 5.81 10.90
N ALA A 223 -3.41 6.62 10.73
CA ALA A 223 -3.45 7.98 11.27
C ALA A 223 -3.42 7.95 12.80
N TRP A 224 -4.19 7.05 13.41
CA TRP A 224 -4.24 6.89 14.86
C TRP A 224 -2.94 6.34 15.45
N LEU A 225 -2.33 5.34 14.81
CA LEU A 225 -1.04 4.80 15.21
C LEU A 225 0.05 5.87 15.12
N THR A 226 0.07 6.65 14.04
CA THR A 226 1.02 7.74 13.83
C THR A 226 0.91 8.80 14.93
N GLU A 227 -0.31 9.24 15.24
CA GLU A 227 -0.56 10.23 16.30
C GLU A 227 -0.16 9.67 17.68
N TRP A 228 -0.40 8.38 17.92
CA TRP A 228 0.05 7.69 19.13
C TRP A 228 1.58 7.69 19.25
N GLU A 229 2.29 7.26 18.22
CA GLU A 229 3.77 7.24 18.20
C GLU A 229 4.37 8.63 18.43
N ARG A 230 3.80 9.65 17.79
CA ARG A 230 4.26 11.05 17.88
C ARG A 230 3.92 11.72 19.21
N LYS A 231 3.04 11.12 20.03
CA LYS A 231 2.47 11.75 21.23
C LYS A 231 1.87 13.13 20.92
N GLY A 232 1.23 13.24 19.75
CA GLY A 232 0.54 14.46 19.32
C GLY A 232 -0.69 14.77 20.18
N PRO A 233 -1.35 15.92 20.00
CA PRO A 233 -2.46 16.36 20.86
C PRO A 233 -3.60 15.35 21.03
N LYS A 234 -3.79 14.43 20.08
CA LYS A 234 -4.87 13.43 20.10
C LYS A 234 -4.39 12.00 20.35
N TRP A 235 -3.17 11.83 20.86
CA TRP A 235 -2.53 10.51 20.96
C TRP A 235 -3.30 9.52 21.86
N GLU A 236 -4.01 9.99 22.90
CA GLU A 236 -4.81 9.12 23.77
C GLU A 236 -6.02 8.54 23.04
N THR A 237 -6.74 9.38 22.29
CA THR A 237 -7.85 8.97 21.42
C THR A 237 -7.35 8.04 20.31
N GLY A 238 -6.24 8.39 19.65
CA GLY A 238 -5.61 7.55 18.63
C GLY A 238 -5.24 6.17 19.18
N LYS A 239 -4.57 6.12 20.34
CA LYS A 239 -4.25 4.88 21.04
C LYS A 239 -5.51 4.06 21.34
N ALA A 240 -6.53 4.68 21.91
CA ALA A 240 -7.78 4.00 22.25
C ALA A 240 -8.41 3.37 21.01
N ARG A 241 -8.52 4.12 19.90
CA ARG A 241 -9.08 3.66 18.62
C ARG A 241 -8.27 2.54 17.98
N VAL A 242 -6.93 2.59 18.02
CA VAL A 242 -6.09 1.48 17.54
C VAL A 242 -6.43 0.20 18.29
N LEU A 243 -6.42 0.25 19.63
CA LEU A 243 -6.65 -0.93 20.47
C LEU A 243 -8.07 -1.48 20.31
N SER A 244 -9.09 -0.62 20.40
CA SER A 244 -10.49 -1.04 20.31
C SER A 244 -10.88 -1.59 18.95
N THR A 245 -10.32 -1.04 17.86
CA THR A 245 -10.62 -1.54 16.51
C THR A 245 -9.88 -2.84 16.19
N MET A 246 -8.66 -3.03 16.71
CA MET A 246 -7.99 -4.33 16.68
C MET A 246 -8.81 -5.39 17.45
N GLU A 247 -9.28 -5.08 18.65
CA GLU A 247 -10.16 -5.97 19.43
C GLU A 247 -11.46 -6.27 18.68
N GLY A 248 -12.08 -5.25 18.10
CA GLY A 248 -13.32 -5.36 17.34
C GLY A 248 -13.20 -6.25 16.10
N ILE A 249 -12.10 -6.15 15.34
CA ILE A 249 -11.83 -7.05 14.21
C ILE A 249 -11.56 -8.48 14.71
N ALA A 250 -10.78 -8.63 15.77
CA ALA A 250 -10.46 -9.92 16.37
C ALA A 250 -11.69 -10.66 16.93
N ALA A 251 -12.72 -9.91 17.34
CA ALA A 251 -13.98 -10.43 17.82
C ALA A 251 -14.98 -10.81 16.71
N GLN A 252 -14.76 -10.39 15.45
CA GLN A 252 -15.67 -10.77 14.36
C GLN A 252 -15.66 -12.28 14.11
N PRO A 253 -16.81 -12.89 13.76
CA PRO A 253 -16.88 -14.33 13.52
C PRO A 253 -15.87 -14.86 12.50
N ASN A 254 -15.60 -14.09 11.45
CA ASN A 254 -14.61 -14.39 10.41
C ASN A 254 -13.41 -13.42 10.39
N GLY A 255 -13.16 -12.67 11.47
CA GLY A 255 -12.02 -11.74 11.52
C GLY A 255 -11.98 -10.77 10.35
N PHE A 256 -10.83 -10.64 9.68
CA PHE A 256 -10.69 -9.83 8.46
C PHE A 256 -11.53 -10.32 7.27
N VAL A 257 -11.85 -11.63 7.19
CA VAL A 257 -12.70 -12.20 6.12
C VAL A 257 -14.16 -11.76 6.25
N GLN A 258 -14.56 -11.24 7.41
CA GLN A 258 -15.85 -10.57 7.60
C GLN A 258 -16.00 -9.33 6.66
N GLY A 259 -14.88 -8.71 6.28
CA GLY A 259 -14.80 -7.66 5.25
C GLY A 259 -15.09 -6.24 5.74
N SER A 260 -16.06 -6.06 6.62
CA SER A 260 -16.41 -4.77 7.22
C SER A 260 -17.09 -4.93 8.57
N GLY A 261 -17.19 -3.83 9.31
CA GLY A 261 -17.91 -3.75 10.58
C GLY A 261 -18.63 -2.42 10.76
N LEU A 262 -19.63 -2.41 11.63
CA LEU A 262 -20.33 -1.18 12.05
C LEU A 262 -19.54 -0.53 13.19
N TYR A 263 -19.01 0.65 12.94
CA TYR A 263 -18.16 1.44 13.83
C TYR A 263 -18.96 2.52 14.54
N ASP A 264 -18.80 2.61 15.85
CA ASP A 264 -19.30 3.73 16.64
C ASP A 264 -18.23 4.82 16.72
N LEU A 265 -18.55 6.00 16.17
CA LEU A 265 -17.63 7.13 16.07
C LEU A 265 -17.26 7.74 17.43
N ASP A 266 -18.16 7.64 18.42
CA ASP A 266 -17.97 8.22 19.75
C ASP A 266 -17.12 7.32 20.64
N THR A 267 -17.30 6.01 20.54
CA THR A 267 -16.55 5.05 21.36
C THR A 267 -15.30 4.51 20.68
N GLY A 268 -15.22 4.58 19.35
CA GLY A 268 -14.14 3.99 18.57
C GLY A 268 -14.22 2.46 18.47
N THR A 269 -15.38 1.84 18.68
CA THR A 269 -15.53 0.38 18.74
C THR A 269 -16.32 -0.17 17.55
N PHE A 270 -15.98 -1.38 17.10
CA PHE A 270 -16.82 -2.13 16.16
C PHE A 270 -17.87 -2.96 16.91
N ALA A 271 -19.11 -2.94 16.43
CA ALA A 271 -20.11 -3.93 16.79
C ALA A 271 -19.68 -5.31 16.26
N VAL A 272 -19.89 -6.35 17.06
CA VAL A 272 -19.63 -7.75 16.66
C VAL A 272 -20.82 -8.25 15.85
N ALA A 273 -20.57 -8.77 14.65
CA ALA A 273 -21.63 -9.34 13.83
C ALA A 273 -22.21 -10.62 14.46
N ASP A 274 -23.54 -10.76 14.40
CA ASP A 274 -24.23 -11.96 14.91
C ASP A 274 -23.96 -13.21 14.06
N GLN A 275 -23.60 -13.03 12.78
CA GLN A 275 -23.42 -14.11 11.81
C GLN A 275 -22.10 -13.95 11.04
N PRO A 276 -21.43 -15.08 10.71
CA PRO A 276 -20.25 -15.05 9.87
C PRO A 276 -20.60 -14.62 8.45
N VAL A 277 -19.80 -13.70 7.90
CA VAL A 277 -19.88 -13.26 6.50
C VAL A 277 -18.52 -13.49 5.84
N VAL A 278 -18.54 -13.80 4.55
CA VAL A 278 -17.35 -13.82 3.70
C VAL A 278 -17.46 -12.67 2.71
N SER A 279 -16.66 -11.63 2.93
CA SER A 279 -16.60 -10.45 2.07
C SER A 279 -15.15 -10.01 1.93
N VAL A 280 -14.48 -10.48 0.88
CA VAL A 280 -13.06 -10.19 0.65
C VAL A 280 -12.90 -9.51 -0.69
N SER A 281 -12.14 -8.42 -0.70
CA SER A 281 -11.69 -7.74 -1.91
C SER A 281 -10.19 -7.94 -2.10
N HIS A 282 -9.76 -8.13 -3.34
CA HIS A 282 -8.34 -8.12 -3.70
C HIS A 282 -7.64 -6.79 -3.38
N LEU A 283 -8.40 -5.71 -3.15
CA LEU A 283 -7.86 -4.42 -2.75
C LEU A 283 -7.52 -4.35 -1.26
N SER A 284 -8.03 -5.27 -0.44
CA SER A 284 -8.02 -5.10 1.04
C SER A 284 -6.61 -5.04 1.61
N ALA A 285 -5.68 -5.84 1.07
CA ALA A 285 -4.35 -5.95 1.63
C ALA A 285 -3.28 -5.09 0.93
N VAL A 286 -3.61 -4.37 -0.14
CA VAL A 286 -2.64 -3.72 -1.04
C VAL A 286 -2.54 -2.20 -0.89
N PHE A 287 -3.17 -1.64 0.15
CA PHE A 287 -3.07 -0.24 0.56
C PHE A 287 -2.47 -0.11 1.97
N GLY A 288 -1.35 -0.79 2.21
CA GLY A 288 -0.61 -0.75 3.48
C GLY A 288 -1.13 -1.61 4.64
N LEU A 289 -2.21 -2.38 4.45
CA LEU A 289 -2.78 -3.19 5.53
C LEU A 289 -1.77 -4.22 6.07
N ASN A 290 -1.01 -4.89 5.19
CA ASN A 290 -0.07 -5.93 5.61
C ASN A 290 1.07 -5.38 6.45
N GLU A 291 1.64 -4.26 6.01
CA GLU A 291 2.67 -3.51 6.70
C GLU A 291 2.19 -3.04 8.08
N LEU A 292 0.99 -2.45 8.14
CA LEU A 292 0.39 -1.99 9.38
C LEU A 292 0.07 -3.15 10.33
N CYS A 293 -0.50 -4.24 9.85
CA CYS A 293 -0.79 -5.39 10.70
C CYS A 293 0.49 -6.00 11.27
N ALA A 294 1.56 -6.12 10.46
CA ALA A 294 2.86 -6.60 10.93
C ALA A 294 3.45 -5.69 12.02
N GLU A 295 3.32 -4.37 11.86
CA GLU A 295 3.74 -3.37 12.85
C GLU A 295 2.88 -3.43 14.12
N LEU A 296 1.56 -3.47 14.01
CA LEU A 296 0.63 -3.58 15.14
C LEU A 296 0.87 -4.86 15.96
N ILE A 297 1.09 -6.00 15.30
CA ILE A 297 1.43 -7.27 15.95
C ILE A 297 2.78 -7.19 16.68
N HIS A 298 3.71 -6.37 16.21
CA HIS A 298 4.97 -6.13 16.90
C HIS A 298 4.82 -5.21 18.12
N LEU A 299 3.98 -4.18 18.00
CA LEU A 299 3.84 -3.12 19.01
C LEU A 299 2.83 -3.45 20.13
N VAL A 300 1.82 -4.28 19.83
CA VAL A 300 0.69 -4.55 20.72
C VAL A 300 0.54 -6.05 20.96
N ASP A 301 0.56 -6.45 22.23
CA ASP A 301 0.28 -7.83 22.62
C ASP A 301 -1.22 -8.12 22.57
N MET A 302 -1.69 -8.55 21.40
CA MET A 302 -3.08 -8.94 21.17
C MET A 302 -3.13 -10.26 20.38
N PRO A 303 -2.97 -11.42 21.05
CA PRO A 303 -2.84 -12.71 20.38
C PRO A 303 -4.01 -13.07 19.47
N LYS A 304 -5.24 -12.69 19.83
CA LYS A 304 -6.42 -12.97 19.01
C LYS A 304 -6.43 -12.18 17.70
N PHE A 305 -5.96 -10.92 17.72
CA PHE A 305 -5.80 -10.13 16.50
C PHE A 305 -4.74 -10.75 15.58
N LYS A 306 -3.60 -11.17 16.15
CA LYS A 306 -2.56 -11.90 15.41
C LYS A 306 -3.13 -13.16 14.76
N GLU A 307 -3.91 -13.95 15.50
CA GLU A 307 -4.53 -15.18 15.00
C GLU A 307 -5.42 -14.91 13.77
N VAL A 308 -6.38 -13.96 13.87
CA VAL A 308 -7.30 -13.69 12.75
C VAL A 308 -6.61 -13.04 11.56
N TYR A 309 -5.54 -12.29 11.77
CA TYR A 309 -4.74 -11.75 10.68
C TYR A 309 -3.96 -12.85 9.94
N LEU A 310 -3.33 -13.76 10.69
CA LEU A 310 -2.63 -14.91 10.10
C LEU A 310 -3.59 -15.87 9.38
N ASP A 311 -4.82 -16.01 9.85
CA ASP A 311 -5.90 -16.73 9.17
C ASP A 311 -6.22 -16.07 7.81
N TYR A 312 -6.40 -14.75 7.77
CA TYR A 312 -6.58 -14.02 6.52
C TYR A 312 -5.40 -14.23 5.54
N CYS A 313 -4.16 -14.09 6.02
CA CYS A 313 -2.97 -14.32 5.21
C CYS A 313 -2.92 -15.74 4.64
N ARG A 314 -3.20 -16.75 5.48
CA ARG A 314 -3.21 -18.16 5.07
C ARG A 314 -4.27 -18.46 4.02
N TYR A 315 -5.46 -17.87 4.12
CA TYR A 315 -6.57 -18.29 3.27
C TYR A 315 -6.78 -17.43 2.03
N PHE A 316 -6.17 -16.24 1.93
CA PHE A 316 -6.29 -15.39 0.74
C PHE A 316 -5.81 -16.13 -0.54
N ASN A 317 -4.61 -16.71 -0.50
CA ASN A 317 -4.01 -17.46 -1.61
C ASN A 317 -4.32 -18.96 -1.62
N ALA A 318 -5.13 -19.43 -0.67
CA ALA A 318 -5.52 -20.84 -0.58
C ALA A 318 -6.45 -21.23 -1.74
N THR A 319 -6.62 -22.54 -1.94
CA THR A 319 -7.58 -23.04 -2.90
C THR A 319 -9.02 -22.73 -2.44
N LYS A 320 -9.95 -22.62 -3.40
CA LYS A 320 -11.39 -22.46 -3.07
C LYS A 320 -11.90 -23.55 -2.13
N ALA A 321 -11.39 -24.77 -2.25
CA ALA A 321 -11.76 -25.89 -1.36
C ALA A 321 -11.29 -25.66 0.08
N GLU A 322 -10.06 -25.20 0.29
CA GLU A 322 -9.56 -24.86 1.63
C GLU A 322 -10.30 -23.66 2.23
N GLN A 323 -10.63 -22.65 1.41
CA GLN A 323 -11.43 -21.51 1.83
C GLN A 323 -12.84 -21.94 2.26
N ALA A 324 -13.53 -22.75 1.44
CA ALA A 324 -14.85 -23.27 1.75
C ALA A 324 -14.84 -24.16 2.99
N ALA A 325 -13.81 -24.98 3.18
CA ALA A 325 -13.65 -25.78 4.39
C ALA A 325 -13.48 -24.92 5.66
N ARG A 326 -12.83 -23.74 5.55
CA ARG A 326 -12.60 -22.82 6.68
C ARG A 326 -13.77 -21.90 6.97
N TYR A 327 -14.43 -21.37 5.94
CA TYR A 327 -15.43 -20.29 6.07
C TYR A 327 -16.84 -20.68 5.61
N GLY A 328 -17.07 -21.93 5.21
CA GLY A 328 -18.34 -22.41 4.66
C GLY A 328 -18.60 -22.04 3.20
N THR A 329 -17.80 -21.13 2.63
CA THR A 329 -17.81 -20.74 1.21
C THR A 329 -16.41 -20.26 0.79
N ASP A 330 -16.14 -20.18 -0.51
CA ASP A 330 -14.91 -19.59 -1.03
C ASP A 330 -14.94 -18.06 -1.06
N LEU A 331 -13.77 -17.43 -1.19
CA LEU A 331 -13.60 -15.96 -1.16
C LEU A 331 -13.98 -15.27 -2.48
N GLY A 332 -14.67 -15.96 -3.39
CA GLY A 332 -15.10 -15.45 -4.69
C GLY A 332 -13.98 -15.48 -5.74
N THR A 333 -13.89 -14.42 -6.54
CA THR A 333 -12.84 -14.24 -7.55
C THR A 333 -11.86 -13.16 -7.08
N LEU A 334 -10.66 -13.60 -6.69
CA LEU A 334 -9.58 -12.73 -6.26
C LEU A 334 -8.54 -12.54 -7.38
N LEU A 335 -7.73 -11.50 -7.23
CA LEU A 335 -6.67 -11.08 -8.15
C LEU A 335 -5.45 -10.63 -7.32
N LEU A 336 -4.38 -10.23 -8.02
CA LEU A 336 -3.17 -9.63 -7.44
C LEU A 336 -2.36 -10.64 -6.61
N PHE A 337 -2.37 -11.90 -7.00
CA PHE A 337 -1.75 -13.01 -6.28
C PHE A 337 -0.24 -12.84 -6.11
N GLN A 338 0.46 -12.21 -7.07
CA GLN A 338 1.87 -11.88 -6.94
C GLN A 338 2.09 -10.89 -5.79
N GLY A 339 1.29 -9.81 -5.72
CA GLY A 339 1.32 -8.85 -4.63
C GLY A 339 0.93 -9.47 -3.28
N HIS A 340 -0.01 -10.41 -3.27
CA HIS A 340 -0.44 -11.11 -2.05
C HIS A 340 0.48 -12.26 -1.63
N SER A 341 1.51 -12.59 -2.41
CA SER A 341 2.51 -13.58 -1.99
C SER A 341 3.21 -13.21 -0.68
N ARG A 342 3.30 -11.92 -0.38
CA ARG A 342 3.85 -11.41 0.88
C ARG A 342 3.00 -11.73 2.12
N LEU A 343 1.69 -11.96 1.94
CA LEU A 343 0.83 -12.48 3.03
C LEU A 343 1.24 -13.91 3.40
N ASP A 344 1.46 -14.76 2.39
CA ASP A 344 1.96 -16.13 2.58
C ASP A 344 3.34 -16.11 3.25
N ALA A 345 4.22 -15.20 2.80
CA ALA A 345 5.56 -15.07 3.36
C ALA A 345 5.54 -14.66 4.83
N TYR A 346 4.74 -13.64 5.18
CA TYR A 346 4.60 -13.19 6.55
C TYR A 346 4.04 -14.32 7.44
N ALA A 347 2.96 -14.98 7.01
CA ALA A 347 2.39 -16.09 7.75
C ALA A 347 3.36 -17.26 7.91
N ALA A 348 4.10 -17.62 6.85
CA ALA A 348 5.10 -18.69 6.89
C ALA A 348 6.18 -18.46 7.95
N VAL A 349 6.68 -17.22 8.08
CA VAL A 349 7.66 -16.88 9.12
C VAL A 349 7.03 -16.89 10.51
N GLN A 350 5.83 -16.33 10.66
CA GLN A 350 5.16 -16.23 11.96
C GLN A 350 4.76 -17.60 12.52
N THR A 351 4.41 -18.57 11.67
CA THR A 351 3.95 -19.90 12.09
C THR A 351 4.97 -21.02 11.88
N GLY A 352 6.10 -20.74 11.20
CA GLY A 352 7.08 -21.76 10.80
C GLY A 352 6.58 -22.71 9.70
N ASP A 353 5.52 -22.36 8.97
CA ASP A 353 4.88 -23.24 7.99
C ASP A 353 5.64 -23.22 6.64
N ALA A 354 6.33 -24.33 6.35
CA ALA A 354 7.11 -24.48 5.12
C ALA A 354 6.25 -24.53 3.85
N SER A 355 5.00 -24.98 3.95
CA SER A 355 4.09 -25.03 2.79
C SER A 355 3.69 -23.62 2.34
N LEU A 356 3.48 -22.71 3.30
CA LEU A 356 3.23 -21.29 3.02
C LEU A 356 4.46 -20.62 2.42
N ALA A 357 5.66 -20.94 2.89
CA ALA A 357 6.90 -20.42 2.31
C ALA A 357 7.05 -20.82 0.83
N GLN A 358 6.77 -22.09 0.49
CA GLN A 358 6.78 -22.56 -0.89
C GLN A 358 5.69 -21.87 -1.73
N ARG A 359 4.48 -21.73 -1.17
CA ARG A 359 3.36 -21.07 -1.85
C ARG A 359 3.65 -19.61 -2.13
N ALA A 360 4.28 -18.88 -1.21
CA ALA A 360 4.70 -17.49 -1.40
C ALA A 360 5.55 -17.35 -2.66
N TRP A 361 6.62 -18.14 -2.80
CA TRP A 361 7.48 -18.10 -3.99
C TRP A 361 6.77 -18.58 -5.26
N THR A 362 5.89 -19.59 -5.15
CA THR A 362 5.09 -20.04 -6.30
C THR A 362 4.13 -18.94 -6.78
N LYS A 363 3.45 -18.24 -5.87
CA LYS A 363 2.58 -17.12 -6.24
C LYS A 363 3.40 -15.94 -6.76
N PHE A 364 4.56 -15.65 -6.20
CA PHE A 364 5.44 -14.61 -6.71
C PHE A 364 5.90 -14.88 -8.15
N TYR A 365 6.34 -16.09 -8.48
CA TYR A 365 6.90 -16.41 -9.80
C TYR A 365 5.88 -16.85 -10.85
N ALA A 366 4.77 -17.47 -10.44
CA ALA A 366 3.86 -18.20 -11.33
C ALA A 366 2.38 -17.95 -10.98
N SER A 367 1.97 -16.69 -10.89
CA SER A 367 0.55 -16.31 -10.80
C SER A 367 0.16 -15.21 -11.80
N ASP A 368 0.03 -13.97 -11.35
CA ASP A 368 -0.23 -12.77 -12.13
C ASP A 368 0.94 -11.76 -12.01
N GLY A 369 0.74 -10.53 -12.51
CA GLY A 369 1.77 -9.49 -12.49
C GLY A 369 2.96 -9.79 -13.42
N TYR A 370 4.17 -9.53 -12.95
CA TYR A 370 5.39 -9.70 -13.75
C TYR A 370 6.01 -11.09 -13.57
N THR A 371 6.01 -11.87 -14.64
CA THR A 371 6.67 -13.18 -14.66
C THR A 371 8.13 -13.07 -15.10
N GLU A 372 8.89 -14.15 -14.86
CA GLU A 372 10.27 -14.26 -15.33
C GLU A 372 10.41 -14.26 -16.86
N SER A 373 9.31 -14.51 -17.59
CA SER A 373 9.26 -14.45 -19.05
C SER A 373 8.85 -13.08 -19.59
N ALA A 374 8.54 -12.11 -18.72
CA ALA A 374 8.33 -10.73 -19.16
C ALA A 374 9.61 -10.18 -19.83
N PRO A 375 9.52 -9.13 -20.67
CA PRO A 375 10.67 -8.69 -21.46
C PRO A 375 11.87 -8.18 -20.64
N TRP A 376 11.65 -7.63 -19.45
CA TRP A 376 12.69 -7.08 -18.54
C TRP A 376 13.71 -6.16 -19.23
N ARG A 377 13.23 -5.41 -20.23
CA ARG A 377 14.00 -4.45 -21.01
C ARG A 377 13.08 -3.36 -21.53
N THR A 378 13.67 -2.22 -21.86
CA THR A 378 12.99 -1.17 -22.61
C THR A 378 13.29 -1.31 -24.10
N GLU A 379 12.36 -0.86 -24.94
CA GLU A 379 12.54 -0.72 -26.38
C GLU A 379 12.74 0.75 -26.74
N LYS A 380 13.58 1.02 -27.73
CA LYS A 380 13.85 2.40 -28.17
C LYS A 380 12.65 2.92 -28.95
N LEU A 381 12.21 4.13 -28.62
CA LEU A 381 11.18 4.86 -29.35
C LEU A 381 11.81 5.99 -30.19
N THR A 382 11.47 6.03 -31.48
CA THR A 382 11.88 7.07 -32.44
C THR A 382 10.70 7.52 -33.29
N GLY A 383 10.83 8.66 -33.98
CA GLY A 383 9.80 9.10 -34.94
C GLY A 383 9.62 8.11 -36.10
N PRO A 384 8.43 8.03 -36.74
CA PRO A 384 7.26 8.89 -36.53
C PRO A 384 6.23 8.35 -35.51
N VAL A 385 6.50 7.23 -34.81
CA VAL A 385 5.50 6.57 -33.94
C VAL A 385 5.35 7.22 -32.55
N THR A 386 6.27 8.11 -32.17
CA THR A 386 6.22 8.92 -30.94
C THR A 386 6.53 10.38 -31.25
N LEU A 387 5.99 11.30 -30.45
CA LEU A 387 6.32 12.72 -30.51
C LEU A 387 7.73 13.01 -29.96
N VAL A 388 8.14 12.28 -28.90
CA VAL A 388 9.41 12.48 -28.20
C VAL A 388 10.17 11.15 -28.21
N GLU A 389 11.39 11.16 -28.74
CA GLU A 389 12.27 10.00 -28.70
C GLU A 389 12.60 9.62 -27.25
N GLY A 390 12.83 8.32 -27.02
CA GLY A 390 13.18 7.81 -25.70
C GLY A 390 13.11 6.30 -25.67
N SER A 391 12.57 5.74 -24.59
CA SER A 391 12.32 4.31 -24.50
C SER A 391 10.95 4.01 -23.90
N GLU A 392 10.46 2.79 -24.10
CA GLU A 392 9.26 2.29 -23.44
C GLU A 392 9.45 0.87 -22.93
N ALA A 393 8.71 0.53 -21.89
CA ALA A 393 8.39 -0.84 -21.54
C ALA A 393 6.87 -0.94 -21.57
N SER A 394 6.31 -1.21 -22.76
CA SER A 394 4.85 -1.15 -23.01
C SER A 394 4.04 -2.18 -22.22
N TRP A 395 4.72 -3.14 -21.62
CA TRP A 395 4.19 -4.16 -20.71
C TRP A 395 4.16 -3.71 -19.24
N VAL A 396 4.73 -2.55 -18.90
CA VAL A 396 4.76 -2.02 -17.53
C VAL A 396 3.46 -1.28 -17.20
N SER A 397 3.02 -1.46 -15.96
CA SER A 397 1.88 -0.80 -15.32
C SER A 397 2.26 -0.45 -13.88
N SER A 398 1.69 0.61 -13.32
CA SER A 398 2.04 1.06 -11.96
C SER A 398 1.55 0.13 -10.88
N ASN A 399 0.38 -0.47 -11.08
CA ASN A 399 -0.15 -1.52 -10.21
C ASN A 399 0.80 -2.72 -10.11
N ASP A 400 1.18 -3.30 -11.24
CA ASP A 400 2.06 -4.48 -11.23
C ASP A 400 3.46 -4.12 -10.70
N THR A 401 3.95 -2.92 -10.99
CA THR A 401 5.25 -2.45 -10.48
C THR A 401 5.27 -2.31 -8.97
N ALA A 402 4.29 -1.61 -8.39
CA ALA A 402 4.22 -1.41 -6.95
C ALA A 402 4.07 -2.73 -6.20
N LEU A 403 3.20 -3.62 -6.70
CA LEU A 403 2.97 -4.93 -6.10
C LEU A 403 4.14 -5.90 -6.27
N TYR A 404 4.77 -5.95 -7.45
CA TYR A 404 6.01 -6.72 -7.64
C TYR A 404 7.09 -6.19 -6.71
N GLY A 405 7.22 -4.86 -6.63
CA GLY A 405 8.14 -4.17 -5.75
C GLY A 405 7.99 -4.63 -4.30
N LEU A 406 6.81 -4.43 -3.70
CA LEU A 406 6.55 -4.85 -2.32
C LEU A 406 6.71 -6.35 -2.11
N ALA A 407 6.19 -7.19 -3.01
CA ALA A 407 6.30 -8.64 -2.87
C ALA A 407 7.75 -9.12 -2.95
N ALA A 408 8.55 -8.63 -3.90
CA ALA A 408 9.96 -8.95 -4.03
C ALA A 408 10.73 -8.59 -2.76
N ILE A 409 10.48 -7.39 -2.25
CA ILE A 409 11.06 -6.83 -1.05
C ILE A 409 10.80 -7.70 0.18
N GLU A 410 9.53 -7.95 0.45
CA GLU A 410 9.10 -8.63 1.66
C GLU A 410 9.47 -10.11 1.59
N ASN A 411 9.27 -10.76 0.44
CA ASN A 411 9.61 -12.17 0.27
C ASN A 411 11.12 -12.41 0.39
N LEU A 412 11.97 -11.52 -0.15
CA LEU A 412 13.42 -11.63 0.03
C LEU A 412 13.82 -11.48 1.51
N ALA A 413 13.23 -10.52 2.22
CA ALA A 413 13.52 -10.29 3.63
C ALA A 413 13.07 -11.46 4.53
N LEU A 414 11.87 -11.98 4.28
CA LEU A 414 11.25 -13.03 5.09
C LEU A 414 11.74 -14.45 4.71
N LEU A 415 11.90 -14.70 3.42
CA LEU A 415 12.06 -16.05 2.84
C LEU A 415 13.24 -16.16 1.86
N GLY A 416 14.15 -15.18 1.79
CA GLY A 416 15.30 -15.22 0.87
C GLY A 416 16.23 -16.43 1.08
N GLY A 417 16.27 -16.99 2.29
CA GLY A 417 16.98 -18.25 2.59
C GLY A 417 16.24 -19.53 2.18
N ARG A 418 15.00 -19.40 1.71
CA ARG A 418 14.11 -20.50 1.30
C ARG A 418 13.59 -20.29 -0.13
N MET A 419 14.38 -19.63 -0.97
CA MET A 419 14.07 -19.52 -2.40
C MET A 419 14.15 -20.89 -3.08
N PRO A 420 13.33 -21.14 -4.10
CA PRO A 420 13.32 -22.40 -4.85
C PRO A 420 14.60 -22.65 -5.66
#